data_AF-A0A4R7WMQ6-F1
#
_entry.id   AF-A0A4R7WMQ6-F1
#
_cell.length_a   1.000
_cell.length_b   1.000
_cell.length_c   1.000
_cell.angle_alpha   90.00
_cell.angle_beta   90.00
_cell.angle_gamma   90.00
#
_symmetry.space_group_name_H-M   'P 1'
#
loop_
_entity.id
_entity.type
_entity.pdbx_description
1 polymer ?
#
loop_
_entity_poly.entity_id
_entity_poly.type
_entity_poly.pdbx_seq_one_letter_code
_entity_poly.pdbx_strand_id
1 'polypeptide(L)' 'MSYKDLSDQDNGCEVIYRMTIRTKSGKVIRRANGQPFRIVIRRKP' A
#
# COMPACT_ATOMS: atom_id res chain seq x y z
N MET A 1 -15.38 -0.63 -0.05
CA MET A 1 -14.15 -0.91 -0.83
C MET A 1 -13.57 -2.21 -0.35
N SER A 2 -13.73 -3.29 -1.13
CA SER A 2 -13.20 -4.62 -0.83
C SER A 2 -11.69 -4.63 -1.11
N TYR A 3 -10.89 -5.17 -0.19
CA TYR A 3 -9.42 -5.27 -0.30
C TYR A 3 -8.96 -6.39 -1.26
N LYS A 4 -9.85 -6.97 -2.08
CA LYS A 4 -9.55 -8.20 -2.85
C LYS A 4 -9.01 -7.99 -4.27
N ASP A 5 -9.10 -6.80 -4.86
CA ASP A 5 -8.98 -6.68 -6.33
C ASP A 5 -7.77 -5.91 -6.85
N LEU A 6 -6.59 -6.01 -6.22
CA LEU A 6 -5.45 -5.19 -6.64
C LEU A 6 -4.14 -5.96 -6.63
N SER A 7 -4.05 -6.99 -7.47
CA SER A 7 -2.77 -7.46 -8.00
C SER A 7 -2.21 -6.42 -8.99
N ASP A 8 -1.96 -5.20 -8.51
CA ASP A 8 -1.19 -4.22 -9.26
C ASP A 8 0.27 -4.72 -9.22
N GLN A 9 0.75 -5.29 -10.33
CA GLN A 9 2.16 -5.62 -10.48
C GLN A 9 2.94 -4.30 -10.57
N ASP A 10 3.47 -3.85 -9.44
CA ASP A 10 4.37 -2.70 -9.37
C ASP A 10 5.79 -3.23 -9.53
N ASN A 11 6.36 -3.12 -10.74
CA ASN A 11 7.74 -3.50 -11.05
C ASN A 11 8.11 -4.95 -10.64
N GLY A 12 7.26 -5.93 -10.97
CA GLY A 12 7.49 -7.35 -10.64
C GLY A 12 7.31 -7.71 -9.16
N CYS A 13 6.82 -6.77 -8.34
CA CYS A 13 6.50 -7.01 -6.95
C CYS A 13 4.99 -7.21 -6.77
N GLU A 14 4.61 -8.19 -5.96
CA GLU A 14 3.21 -8.46 -5.63
C GLU A 14 2.77 -7.56 -4.48
N VAL A 15 1.81 -6.67 -4.73
CA VAL A 15 1.20 -5.83 -3.69
C VAL A 15 0.23 -6.68 -2.89
N ILE A 16 0.52 -6.88 -1.61
CA ILE A 16 -0.34 -7.69 -0.74
C ILE A 16 -1.36 -6.85 0.04
N TYR A 17 -1.04 -5.60 0.37
CA TYR A 17 -1.92 -4.72 1.13
C TYR A 17 -1.73 -3.23 0.82
N ARG A 18 -2.81 -2.46 1.03
CA ARG A 18 -2.82 -1.00 0.97
C ARG A 18 -3.20 -0.44 2.34
N MET A 19 -2.39 0.45 2.91
CA MET A 19 -2.61 0.98 4.25
C MET A 19 -2.42 2.49 4.35
N THR A 20 -3.15 3.10 5.28
CA THR A 20 -2.99 4.52 5.64
C THR A 20 -2.50 4.59 7.06
N ILE A 21 -1.41 5.30 7.32
CA ILE A 21 -0.85 5.42 8.67
C ILE A 21 -1.56 6.58 9.36
N ARG A 22 -2.04 6.36 10.60
CA ARG A 22 -2.59 7.41 11.45
C ARG A 22 -1.67 7.65 12.63
N THR A 23 -1.36 8.91 12.91
CA THR A 23 -0.66 9.27 14.14
C THR A 23 -1.62 9.14 15.33
N LYS A 24 -1.08 9.07 16.56
CA LYS A 24 -1.90 9.10 17.78
C LYS A 24 -2.78 10.34 17.88
N SER A 25 -2.35 11.45 17.28
CA SER A 25 -3.13 12.70 17.16
C SER A 25 -4.19 12.68 16.05
N GLY A 26 -4.34 11.58 15.31
CA GLY A 26 -5.35 11.41 14.25
C GLY A 26 -4.92 11.90 12.86
N LYS A 27 -3.71 12.48 12.72
CA LYS A 27 -3.20 12.91 11.41
C LYS A 27 -2.98 11.71 10.52
N VAL A 28 -3.52 11.76 9.31
CA VAL A 28 -3.37 10.71 8.31
C VAL A 28 -2.14 11.01 7.45
N ILE A 29 -1.20 10.08 7.42
CA ILE A 29 -0.03 10.12 6.54
C ILE A 29 -0.36 9.29 5.30
N ARG A 30 -0.20 9.91 4.12
CA ARG A 30 -0.44 9.32 2.80
C ARG A 30 0.77 9.55 1.92
N ARG A 31 0.83 8.85 0.78
CA ARG A 31 1.80 9.18 -0.27
C ARG A 31 1.46 10.52 -0.91
N ALA A 32 2.46 11.15 -1.55
CA ALA A 32 2.30 12.45 -2.21
C ALA A 32 1.16 12.47 -3.25
N ASN A 33 0.87 11.32 -3.86
CA ASN A 33 -0.24 11.13 -4.80
C ASN A 33 -1.61 10.87 -4.13
N GLY A 34 -1.73 11.04 -2.81
CA GLY A 34 -2.96 10.82 -2.04
C GLY A 34 -3.32 9.34 -1.79
N GLN A 35 -2.61 8.41 -2.44
CA GLN A 35 -2.90 6.98 -2.32
C GLN A 35 -2.33 6.40 -1.02
N PRO A 36 -2.95 5.32 -0.49
CA PRO A 36 -2.39 4.56 0.63
C PRO A 36 -1.00 4.00 0.31
N PHE A 37 -0.19 3.73 1.33
CA PHE A 37 1.06 2.99 1.19
C PHE A 37 0.79 1.57 0.70
N ARG A 38 1.68 1.03 -0.13
CA ARG A 38 1.67 -0.37 -0.57
C ARG A 38 2.64 -1.17 0.28
N ILE A 39 2.21 -2.33 0.77
CA ILE A 39 3.14 -3.38 1.19
C ILE A 39 3.32 -4.32 0.00
N VAL A 40 4.56 -4.50 -0.40
CA VAL A 40 4.94 -5.37 -1.51
C VAL A 40 5.82 -6.50 -1.00
N ILE A 41 5.62 -7.72 -1.51
CA ILE A 41 6.58 -8.80 -1.35
C ILE A 41 7.52 -8.77 -2.54
N ARG A 42 8.82 -8.64 -2.27
CA ARG A 42 9.88 -8.84 -3.26
C ARG A 42 10.34 -10.29 -3.17
N ARG A 43 10.10 -11.07 -4.22
CA ARG A 43 10.77 -12.37 -4.35
C ARG A 43 12.24 -12.09 -4.60
N LYS A 44 13.12 -12.62 -3.73
CA LYS A 44 14.55 -12.57 -3.97
C LYS A 44 14.85 -13.47 -5.19
N PRO A 45 15.63 -13.01 -6.17
CA PRO A 45 16.04 -13.86 -7.28
C PRO A 45 16.87 -15.05 -6.78
#